data_AF-A0A847BK52-F1
#
_entry.id   AF-A0A847BK52-F1
#
_cell.length_a   1.000
_cell.length_b   1.000
_cell.length_c   1.000
_cell.angle_alpha   90.00
_cell.angle_beta   90.00
_cell.angle_gamma   90.00
#
_symmetry.space_group_name_H-M   'P 1'
#
loop_
_entity.id
_entity.type
_entity.pdbx_description
1 polymer ?
#
loop_
_entity_poly.entity_id
_entity_poly.type
_entity_poly.pdbx_seq_one_letter_code
_entity_poly.pdbx_strand_id
1 'polypeptide(L)' 'DRLLARLSPEVPRVGICFEEQVVDTVPRGAYDEILDAVVTDQNIYVIKQL' A
#
# COMPACT_ATOMS: atom_id res chain seq x y z
N ASP A 1 -4.92 9.53 3.14
CA ASP A 1 -5.01 8.87 4.48
C ASP A 1 -6.34 8.97 5.19
N ARG A 2 -7.00 10.14 5.27
CA ARG A 2 -8.21 10.32 6.11
C ARG A 2 -9.34 9.29 5.91
N LEU A 3 -9.54 8.77 4.69
CA LEU A 3 -10.51 7.70 4.44
C LEU A 3 -9.99 6.35 4.94
N LEU A 4 -8.77 5.97 4.55
CA LEU A 4 -8.14 4.70 4.92
C LEU A 4 -8.01 4.55 6.45
N ALA A 5 -7.64 5.63 7.14
CA ALA A 5 -7.56 5.69 8.60
C ALA A 5 -8.90 5.46 9.32
N ARG A 6 -10.03 5.57 8.61
CA ARG A 6 -11.38 5.36 9.16
C ARG A 6 -11.96 3.99 8.83
N LEU A 7 -11.31 3.23 7.95
CA LEU A 7 -11.73 1.88 7.59
C LEU A 7 -11.27 0.90 8.67
N SER A 8 -12.09 -0.14 8.90
CA SER A 8 -11.69 -1.26 9.76
C SER A 8 -10.36 -1.86 9.27
N PRO A 9 -9.47 -2.30 10.17
CA PRO A 9 -8.25 -3.02 9.79
C PRO A 9 -8.55 -4.36 9.09
N GLU A 10 -9.78 -4.88 9.19
CA GLU A 10 -10.20 -6.10 8.48
C GLU A 10 -10.55 -5.85 7.01
N VAL A 11 -10.68 -4.59 6.58
CA VAL A 11 -10.94 -4.25 5.18
C VAL A 11 -9.62 -4.30 4.41
N PRO A 12 -9.47 -5.18 3.40
CA PRO A 12 -8.24 -5.27 2.64
C PRO A 12 -7.89 -3.97 1.92
N ARG A 13 -6.64 -3.53 2.06
CA ARG A 13 -6.09 -2.32 1.44
C ARG A 13 -5.12 -2.74 0.34
N VAL A 14 -5.59 -2.75 -0.91
CA VAL A 14 -4.80 -3.17 -2.07
C VAL A 14 -4.55 -1.99 -2.99
N GLY A 15 -3.28 -1.67 -3.22
CA GLY A 15 -2.86 -0.69 -4.21
C GLY A 15 -2.76 -1.33 -5.59
N ILE A 16 -3.11 -0.57 -6.64
CA ILE A 16 -2.98 -1.01 -8.03
C ILE A 16 -2.19 0.06 -8.78
N CYS A 17 -1.11 -0.33 -9.42
CA CYS A 17 -0.26 0.56 -10.21
C CYS A 17 0.49 -0.23 -11.29
N PHE A 18 1.17 0.47 -12.19
CA PHE A 18 2.13 -0.16 -13.12
C PHE A 18 3.44 -0.49 -12.40
N GLU A 19 4.14 -1.52 -12.88
CA GLU A 19 5.43 -1.93 -12.30
C GLU A 19 6.45 -0.79 -12.26
N GLU A 20 6.50 0.06 -13.28
CA GLU A 20 7.40 1.22 -13.37
C GLU A 20 7.15 2.31 -12.30
N GLN A 21 6.00 2.26 -11.61
CA GLN A 21 5.67 3.17 -10.51
C GLN A 21 6.17 2.64 -9.15
N VAL A 22 6.59 1.37 -9.08
CA VAL A 22 7.17 0.78 -7.87
C VAL A 22 8.61 1.28 -7.74
N VAL A 23 8.93 1.83 -6.58
CA VAL A 23 10.25 2.38 -6.27
C VAL A 23 10.77 1.79 -4.96
N ASP A 24 12.09 1.73 -4.80
CA ASP A 24 12.73 1.13 -3.62
C ASP A 24 12.36 1.84 -2.32
N THR A 25 12.21 3.16 -2.37
CA THR A 25 11.90 3.99 -1.20
C THR A 25 11.02 5.17 -1.54
N VAL A 26 10.08 5.47 -0.65
CA VAL A 26 9.30 6.72 -0.67
C VAL A 26 9.55 7.48 0.65
N PRO A 27 9.68 8.82 0.62
CA PRO A 27 9.67 9.62 1.84
C PRO A 27 8.36 9.36 2.59
N ARG A 28 8.43 9.08 3.89
CA ARG A 28 7.26 8.81 4.72
C ARG A 28 6.85 10.04 5.52
N GLY A 29 5.56 10.37 5.48
CA GLY A 29 4.89 11.31 6.34
C GLY A 29 4.23 10.65 7.55
N ALA A 30 3.93 11.44 8.59
CA ALA A 30 3.27 10.96 9.80
C ALA A 30 1.81 10.51 9.58
N TYR A 31 1.24 10.82 8.42
CA TYR A 31 -0.14 10.51 8.09
C TYR A 31 -0.27 9.37 7.07
N ASP A 32 0.82 8.90 6.47
CA ASP A 32 0.75 7.88 5.41
C ASP A 32 0.25 6.54 5.97
N GLU A 33 -0.68 5.93 5.26
CA GLU A 33 -1.24 4.62 5.61
C GLU A 33 -0.58 3.50 4.79
N ILE A 34 -0.12 2.45 5.48
CA ILE A 34 0.41 1.25 4.83
C ILE A 34 -0.72 0.41 4.24
N LEU A 35 -0.48 -0.12 3.05
CA LEU A 35 -1.36 -1.07 2.37
C LEU A 35 -0.99 -2.51 2.73
N ASP A 36 -1.90 -3.45 2.53
CA ASP A 36 -1.64 -4.88 2.76
C ASP A 36 -0.90 -5.51 1.57
N ALA A 37 -1.21 -5.03 0.36
CA ALA A 37 -0.55 -5.46 -0.87
C ALA A 37 -0.55 -4.37 -1.95
N VAL A 38 0.38 -4.48 -2.89
CA VAL A 38 0.39 -3.75 -4.16
C VAL A 38 0.41 -4.75 -5.31
N VAL A 39 -0.53 -4.60 -6.24
CA VAL A 39 -0.63 -5.44 -7.44
C VAL A 39 -0.26 -4.60 -8.65
N THR A 40 0.61 -5.15 -9.48
CA THR A 40 1.01 -4.55 -10.75
C THR A 40 0.66 -5.47 -11.92
N ASP A 41 0.98 -5.01 -13.13
CA ASP A 41 0.88 -5.82 -14.34
C ASP A 41 1.91 -6.95 -14.40
N GLN A 42 2.94 -6.94 -13.54
CA GLN A 42 4.02 -7.94 -13.53
C GLN A 42 4.09 -8.76 -12.24
N ASN A 43 3.75 -8.17 -11.08
CA ASN A 43 4.04 -8.73 -9.77
C ASN A 43 2.94 -8.46 -8.72
N ILE A 44 3.00 -9.18 -7.61
CA ILE A 44 2.22 -8.92 -6.40
C ILE A 44 3.18 -8.77 -5.22
N TYR A 45 3.14 -7.60 -4.59
CA TYR A 45 3.95 -7.24 -3.43
C TYR A 45 3.10 -7.31 -2.16
N VAL A 46 3.30 -8.35 -1.35
CA VAL A 46 2.58 -8.51 -0.07
C VAL A 46 3.40 -7.85 1.05
N ILE A 47 2.79 -6.89 1.75
CA ILE A 47 3.44 -6.17 2.85
C ILE A 47 3.16 -6.93 4.14
N LYS A 48 4.18 -7.58 4.70
CA LYS A 48 4.07 -8.23 6.02
C LYS A 48 4.22 -7.17 7.11
N GLN A 49 3.21 -7.01 7.95
CA GLN A 49 3.38 -6.33 9.24
C GLN A 49 4.27 -7.21 10.13
N LEU A 50 5.35 -6.62 10.68
CA LEU A 50 6.21 -7.22 11.71
C LEU A 50 5.52 -7.13 13.07
#